data_AF-A0A9E2X838-F1
#
_entry.id   AF-A0A9E2X838-F1
#
_cell.length_a   1.000
_cell.length_b   1.000
_cell.length_c   1.000
_cell.angle_alpha   90.00
_cell.angle_beta   90.00
_cell.angle_gamma   90.00
#
_symmetry.space_group_name_H-M   'P 1'
#
loop_
_entity.id
_entity.type
_entity.pdbx_description
1 polymer ?
#
loop_
_entity_poly.entity_id
_entity_poly.type
_entity_poly.pdbx_seq_one_letter_code
_entity_poly.pdbx_strand_id
1 'polypeptide(L)' 'MSDLWTALALVLVIEGTLYALFPEGMKRATARALLLPSQALRLAGLAAACLGVVLVWLVRR' A
#
# COMPACT_ATOMS: atom_id res chain seq x y z
N MET A 1 -18.61 10.62 4.03
CA MET A 1 -18.22 10.80 2.61
C MET A 1 -16.86 11.47 2.45
N SER A 2 -16.47 12.39 3.34
CA SER A 2 -15.11 12.96 3.38
C SER A 2 -14.02 11.91 3.65
N ASP A 3 -14.29 10.94 4.53
CA ASP A 3 -13.33 9.91 4.94
C ASP A 3 -12.68 9.15 3.77
N LEU A 4 -13.45 8.79 2.74
CA LEU A 4 -12.93 8.08 1.57
C LEU A 4 -11.96 8.96 0.78
N TRP A 5 -12.34 10.22 0.58
CA TRP A 5 -11.49 11.21 -0.11
C TRP A 5 -10.22 11.50 0.69
N THR A 6 -10.30 11.60 2.01
CA THR A 6 -9.14 11.76 2.89
C THR A 6 -8.21 10.56 2.80
N ALA A 7 -8.75 9.33 2.84
CA ALA A 7 -7.94 8.11 2.70
C ALA A 7 -7.23 8.06 1.34
N LEU A 8 -7.93 8.38 0.25
CA LEU A 8 -7.33 8.46 -1.09
C LEU A 8 -6.22 9.51 -1.17
N ALA A 9 -6.44 10.70 -0.61
CA ALA A 9 -5.43 11.75 -0.57
C ALA A 9 -4.19 11.32 0.22
N LEU A 10 -4.37 10.66 1.36
CA LEU A 10 -3.26 10.14 2.16
C LEU A 10 -2.46 9.06 1.44
N VAL A 11 -3.11 8.14 0.72
CA VAL A 11 -2.41 7.15 -0.11
C VAL A 11 -1.51 7.82 -1.14
N LEU A 12 -2.02 8.85 -1.84
CA LEU A 12 -1.24 9.59 -2.82
C LEU A 12 -0.06 10.36 -2.19
N VAL A 13 -0.28 10.99 -1.03
CA VAL A 13 0.79 11.69 -0.30
C VAL A 13 1.87 10.72 0.14
N ILE A 14 1.51 9.56 0.69
CA ILE A 14 2.48 8.56 1.15
C ILE A 14 3.25 7.97 -0.02
N GLU A 15 2.57 7.48 -1.07
CA GLU A 15 3.20 6.96 -2.28
C GLU A 15 4.13 8.01 -2.92
N GLY A 16 3.63 9.22 -3.16
CA GLY A 16 4.40 10.30 -3.77
C GLY A 16 5.65 10.69 -2.97
N THR A 17 5.54 10.73 -1.63
CA THR A 17 6.66 11.01 -0.75
C THR A 17 7.71 9.90 -0.80
N LEU A 18 7.29 8.62 -0.85
CA LEU A 18 8.22 7.49 -0.98
C LEU A 18 8.96 7.52 -2.32
N TYR A 19 8.28 7.83 -3.43
CA TYR A 19 8.93 8.00 -4.73
C TYR A 19 9.88 9.20 -4.77
N ALA A 20 9.53 10.32 -4.12
CA ALA A 20 10.36 11.52 -4.10
C ALA A 20 11.62 11.35 -3.22
N LEU A 21 11.49 10.77 -2.03
CA LEU A 21 12.61 10.60 -1.10
C LEU A 21 13.47 9.37 -1.43
N PHE A 22 12.87 8.28 -1.89
CA PHE A 22 13.54 7.00 -2.09
C PHE A 22 13.27 6.38 -3.47
N PRO A 23 13.57 7.08 -4.58
CA PRO A 23 13.22 6.64 -5.94
C PRO A 23 13.86 5.29 -6.30
N GLU A 24 15.12 5.07 -5.95
CA GLU A 24 15.83 3.82 -6.22
C GLU A 24 15.32 2.65 -5.36
N GLY A 25 14.86 2.94 -4.13
CA GLY A 25 14.22 1.95 -3.27
C GLY A 25 12.92 1.43 -3.90
N MET A 26 12.09 2.34 -4.38
CA MET A 26 10.83 2.01 -5.06
C MET A 26 11.06 1.23 -6.35
N LYS A 27 12.01 1.66 -7.21
CA LYS A 27 12.38 0.91 -8.43
C LYS A 27 12.78 -0.52 -8.12
N ARG A 28 13.62 -0.74 -7.10
CA ARG A 28 14.05 -2.09 -6.68
C ARG A 28 12.88 -2.91 -6.12
N ALA A 29 12.00 -2.31 -5.34
CA ALA A 29 10.81 -3.00 -4.81
C ALA A 29 9.91 -3.49 -5.95
N THR A 30 9.65 -2.63 -6.94
CA THR A 30 8.85 -3.00 -8.12
C THR A 30 9.54 -4.07 -8.97
N ALA A 31 10.86 -3.98 -9.17
CA ALA A 31 11.61 -5.01 -9.88
C ALA A 31 11.53 -6.37 -9.17
N ARG A 32 11.55 -6.40 -7.83
CA ARG A 32 11.34 -7.63 -7.05
C ARG A 32 9.92 -8.16 -7.17
N ALA A 33 8.93 -7.26 -7.21
CA ALA A 33 7.53 -7.64 -7.39
C ALA A 33 7.29 -8.37 -8.72
N LEU A 34 8.00 -7.97 -9.78
CA LEU A 34 7.92 -8.63 -11.10
C LEU A 34 8.49 -10.05 -11.12
N LEU A 35 9.41 -10.38 -10.19
CA LEU A 35 10.02 -11.70 -10.07
C LEU A 35 9.17 -12.67 -9.23
N LEU A 36 8.20 -12.16 -8.47
CA LEU A 36 7.33 -12.98 -7.65
C LEU A 36 6.23 -13.63 -8.51
N PRO A 37 5.89 -14.91 -8.26
CA PRO A 37 4.75 -15.53 -8.93
C PRO A 37 3.46 -14.81 -8.53
N SER A 38 2.54 -14.67 -9.49
CA SER A 38 1.28 -13.91 -9.30
C SER A 38 0.47 -14.37 -8.10
N GLN A 39 0.54 -15.65 -7.73
CA GLN A 39 -0.14 -16.20 -6.55
C GLN A 39 0.43 -15.65 -5.24
N ALA A 40 1.75 -15.51 -5.12
CA ALA A 40 2.38 -14.91 -3.94
C ALA A 40 2.00 -13.42 -3.83
N LEU A 41 1.99 -12.69 -4.95
CA LEU A 41 1.56 -11.30 -4.97
C LEU A 41 0.10 -11.13 -4.53
N ARG A 42 -0.80 -12.00 -4.99
CA ARG A 42 -2.21 -12.01 -4.57
C ARG A 42 -2.37 -12.29 -3.09
N LEU A 43 -1.64 -13.27 -2.55
CA LEU A 43 -1.75 -13.63 -1.13
C LEU A 43 -1.21 -12.50 -0.24
N ALA A 44 -0.07 -11.91 -0.61
CA ALA A 44 0.49 -10.76 0.11
C ALA A 44 -0.45 -9.55 0.05
N GLY A 45 -1.03 -9.25 -1.11
CA GLY A 45 -2.01 -8.17 -1.28
C GLY A 45 -3.28 -8.40 -0.47
N LEU A 46 -3.81 -9.62 -0.46
CA LEU A 46 -4.98 -9.97 0.35
C LEU A 46 -4.69 -9.84 1.85
N ALA A 47 -3.53 -10.33 2.30
CA ALA A 47 -3.12 -10.20 3.70
C ALA A 47 -2.98 -8.73 4.11
N ALA A 48 -2.37 -7.89 3.28
CA ALA A 48 -2.25 -6.46 3.52
C ALA A 48 -3.62 -5.77 3.57
N ALA A 49 -4.55 -6.12 2.67
CA ALA A 49 -5.91 -5.59 2.67
C ALA A 49 -6.68 -5.97 3.94
N CYS A 50 -6.62 -7.25 4.35
CA CYS A 50 -7.24 -7.71 5.59
C CYS A 50 -6.68 -6.99 6.82
N LEU A 51 -5.35 -6.83 6.90
CA LEU A 51 -4.71 -6.07 7.97
C LEU A 51 -5.15 -4.60 7.96
N GLY A 52 -5.22 -3.97 6.80
CA GLY A 52 -5.71 -2.60 6.66
C GLY A 52 -7.13 -2.43 7.18
N VAL A 53 -8.04 -3.35 6.86
CA VAL A 53 -9.42 -3.35 7.37
C VAL A 53 -9.44 -3.49 8.89
N VAL A 54 -8.67 -4.42 9.45
CA VAL A 54 -8.58 -4.63 10.91
C VAL A 54 -8.05 -3.37 11.60
N LEU A 55 -7.00 -2.74 11.06
CA LEU A 55 -6.43 -1.50 11.61
C LEU A 55 -7.45 -0.35 11.57
N VAL A 56 -8.12 -0.15 10.44
CA VAL A 56 -9.17 0.88 10.32
C VAL A 56 -10.30 0.62 11.32
N TRP A 57 -10.71 -0.63 11.50
CA TRP A 57 -11.73 -1.00 12.49
C TRP A 57 -11.28 -0.72 13.93
N LEU A 58 -10.03 -1.04 14.28
CA LEU A 58 -9.48 -0.77 15.61
C LEU A 58 -9.33 0.73 15.90
N VAL A 59 -8.92 1.53 14.92
CA VAL A 59 -8.74 2.98 15.08
C VAL A 59 -10.07 3.73 15.12
N ARG A 60 -11.10 3.23 14.41
CA ARG A 60 -12.44 3.85 14.38
C ARG A 60 -13.39 3.34 15.46
N ARG A 61 -12.99 2.34 16.25
CA ARG A 61 -13.75 1.83 17.38
C ARG A 61 -13.41 2.58 18.66
#